data_AF-A0A1C4SEF6-F1
#
_entry.id   AF-A0A1C4SEF6-F1
#
_cell.length_a   1.000
_cell.length_b   1.000
_cell.length_c   1.000
_cell.angle_alpha   90.00
_cell.angle_beta   90.00
_cell.angle_gamma   90.00
#
_symmetry.space_group_name_H-M   'P 1'
#
loop_
_entity.id
_entity.type
_entity.pdbx_description
1 polymer ?
#
loop_
_entity_poly.entity_id
_entity_poly.type
_entity_poly.pdbx_seq_one_letter_code
_entity_poly.pdbx_strand_id
1 'polypeptide(L)'
;MAQQERAAAAEAAGAGRNALVASRVPAEPRAAVLFLHGGRADSRAPSRPWHLAALRMRPFVRAVAAAVPGDVLLGEVRYRVRGWNGPDADPLRDTRRALAELARRYGDVPTVLVGHSMGGRAALRAAVAP
;
A
#
# COMPACT_ATOMS: atom_id res chain seq x y z
N MET A 1 -16.61 -21.33 12.17
CA MET A 1 -15.67 -21.07 13.29
C MET A 1 -14.20 -21.14 12.89
N ALA A 2 -13.64 -22.28 12.45
CA ALA A 2 -12.20 -22.41 12.17
C ALA A 2 -11.63 -21.44 11.10
N GLN A 3 -12.41 -21.04 10.10
CA GLN A 3 -11.99 -20.01 9.12
C GLN A 3 -12.04 -18.57 9.69
N GLN A 4 -12.97 -18.28 10.62
CA GLN A 4 -13.05 -16.98 11.30
C GLN A 4 -11.89 -16.80 12.29
N GLU A 5 -11.54 -17.85 13.03
CA GLU A 5 -10.41 -17.84 13.98
C GLU A 5 -9.07 -17.67 13.26
N ARG A 6 -8.89 -18.33 12.10
CA ARG A 6 -7.70 -18.15 11.25
C ARG A 6 -7.63 -16.77 10.60
N ALA A 7 -8.76 -16.20 10.20
CA ALA A 7 -8.83 -14.84 9.67
C ALA A 7 -8.47 -13.80 10.75
N ALA A 8 -9.01 -13.93 11.97
CA ALA A 8 -8.68 -13.07 13.11
C ALA A 8 -7.19 -13.18 13.52
N ALA A 9 -6.62 -14.39 13.51
CA ALA A 9 -5.19 -14.58 13.80
C ALA A 9 -4.27 -13.98 12.72
N ALA A 10 -4.65 -14.07 11.44
CA ALA A 10 -3.91 -13.42 10.35
C ALA A 10 -4.04 -11.88 10.38
N GLU A 11 -5.18 -11.37 10.85
CA GLU A 11 -5.43 -9.95 11.06
C GLU A 11 -4.58 -9.39 12.22
N ALA A 12 -4.54 -10.11 13.36
CA ALA A 12 -3.66 -9.80 14.49
C ALA A 12 -2.16 -9.88 14.12
N ALA A 13 -1.74 -10.91 13.36
CA ALA A 13 -0.36 -11.03 12.86
C ALA A 13 -0.01 -9.96 11.79
N GLY A 14 -1.01 -9.43 11.08
CA GLY A 14 -0.88 -8.32 10.14
C GLY A 14 -0.90 -6.94 10.79
N ALA A 15 -1.44 -6.82 12.02
CA ALA A 15 -1.49 -5.57 12.78
C ALA A 15 -0.10 -5.12 13.26
N GLY A 16 0.81 -6.05 13.54
CA GLY A 16 2.17 -5.74 13.97
C GLY A 16 3.14 -5.32 12.85
N ARG A 17 2.77 -5.52 11.57
CA ARG A 17 3.61 -5.09 10.43
C ARG A 17 3.12 -3.79 9.86
N ASN A 18 4.06 -2.87 9.62
CA ASN A 18 3.82 -1.59 8.96
C ASN A 18 3.16 -1.81 7.59
N ALA A 19 2.03 -1.15 7.36
CA ALA A 19 1.37 -1.09 6.06
C ALA A 19 2.12 -0.17 5.08
N LEU A 20 2.86 0.81 5.59
CA LEU A 20 3.75 1.65 4.81
C LEU A 20 5.18 1.08 4.78
N VAL A 21 5.71 0.89 3.57
CA VAL A 21 7.11 0.55 3.33
C VAL A 21 7.81 1.74 2.65
N ALA A 22 8.49 2.57 3.44
CA ALA A 22 9.23 3.71 2.91
C ALA A 22 10.55 3.26 2.27
N SER A 23 10.84 3.72 1.06
CA SER A 23 12.06 3.43 0.31
C SER A 23 12.97 4.64 0.16
N ARG A 24 12.43 5.87 0.26
CA ARG A 24 13.16 7.13 0.39
C ARG A 24 12.44 8.00 1.41
N VAL A 25 13.16 8.47 2.43
CA VAL A 25 12.64 9.35 3.48
C VAL A 25 13.55 10.58 3.57
N PRO A 26 13.11 11.74 3.05
CA PRO A 26 13.80 13.02 3.26
C PRO A 26 13.77 13.44 4.74
N ALA A 27 14.66 14.34 5.14
CA ALA A 27 14.65 14.91 6.50
C ALA A 27 13.35 15.69 6.77
N GLU A 28 12.89 16.45 5.78
CA GLU A 28 11.64 17.21 5.80
C GLU A 28 10.84 16.91 4.53
N PRO A 29 9.95 15.90 4.56
CA PRO A 29 9.11 15.58 3.41
C PRO A 29 8.14 16.72 3.10
N ARG A 30 8.14 17.21 1.86
CA ARG A 30 7.15 18.22 1.39
C ARG A 30 5.99 17.61 0.62
N ALA A 31 6.16 16.38 0.13
CA ALA A 31 5.13 15.58 -0.53
C ALA A 31 5.49 14.09 -0.41
N ALA A 32 4.53 13.23 -0.74
CA ALA A 32 4.73 11.78 -0.78
C ALA A 32 4.17 11.15 -2.06
N VAL A 33 4.81 10.07 -2.51
CA VAL A 33 4.28 9.17 -3.54
C VAL A 33 4.19 7.77 -2.97
N LEU A 34 2.98 7.21 -2.94
CA LEU A 34 2.74 5.82 -2.54
C LEU A 34 2.42 4.94 -3.75
N PHE A 35 3.11 3.82 -3.86
CA PHE A 35 2.89 2.83 -4.92
C PHE A 35 2.02 1.67 -4.44
N LEU A 36 1.05 1.30 -5.28
CA LEU A 36 0.05 0.29 -5.00
C LEU A 36 0.09 -0.79 -6.09
N HIS A 37 0.61 -1.96 -5.74
CA HIS A 37 0.78 -3.04 -6.70
C HIS A 37 -0.55 -3.71 -7.08
N GLY A 38 -0.52 -4.55 -8.12
CA GLY A 38 -1.69 -5.33 -8.55
C GLY A 38 -2.01 -6.50 -7.62
N GLY A 39 -2.94 -7.36 -7.99
CA GLY A 39 -3.26 -8.53 -7.19
C GLY A 39 -4.18 -9.51 -7.90
N ARG A 40 -5.08 -10.12 -7.15
CA ARG A 40 -6.11 -11.04 -7.66
C ARG A 40 -7.49 -10.50 -7.26
N ALA A 41 -8.54 -10.95 -7.94
CA ALA A 41 -9.90 -10.68 -7.48
C ALA A 41 -10.11 -11.34 -6.11
N ASP A 42 -9.86 -12.65 -6.03
CA ASP A 42 -10.10 -13.46 -4.83
C ASP A 42 -8.86 -14.28 -4.46
N SER A 43 -8.25 -13.95 -3.32
CA SER A 43 -7.13 -14.69 -2.75
C SER A 43 -6.80 -14.17 -1.35
N ARG A 44 -6.94 -15.02 -0.33
CA ARG A 44 -6.46 -14.74 1.03
C ARG A 44 -5.02 -15.18 1.28
N ALA A 45 -4.32 -15.65 0.24
CA ALA A 45 -2.91 -16.00 0.36
C ALA A 45 -2.07 -14.74 0.66
N PRO A 46 -1.00 -14.83 1.46
CA PRO A 46 -0.16 -13.68 1.79
C PRO A 46 0.41 -13.02 0.54
N SER A 47 0.44 -11.68 0.51
CA SER A 47 1.22 -10.96 -0.50
C SER A 47 2.71 -10.98 -0.14
N ARG A 48 3.57 -11.05 -1.16
CA ARG A 48 5.03 -11.11 -1.00
C ARG A 48 5.70 -10.20 -2.05
N PRO A 49 6.83 -9.54 -1.73
CA PRO A 49 7.44 -8.54 -2.61
C PRO A 49 8.03 -9.13 -3.90
N TRP A 50 8.27 -10.44 -3.95
CA TRP A 50 8.75 -11.14 -5.16
C TRP A 50 7.61 -11.65 -6.06
N HIS A 51 6.34 -11.46 -5.68
CA HIS A 51 5.25 -11.76 -6.60
C HIS A 51 5.28 -10.78 -7.78
N LEU A 52 5.01 -11.30 -8.99
CA LEU A 52 5.04 -10.51 -10.23
C LEU A 52 4.22 -9.21 -10.15
N ALA A 53 3.09 -9.23 -9.44
CA ALA A 53 2.27 -8.04 -9.23
C ALA A 53 3.04 -6.90 -8.54
N ALA A 54 3.85 -7.20 -7.52
CA ALA A 54 4.72 -6.23 -6.84
C ALA A 54 5.92 -5.86 -7.71
N LEU A 55 6.58 -6.86 -8.32
CA LEU A 55 7.71 -6.63 -9.22
C LEU A 55 7.37 -5.70 -10.40
N ARG A 56 6.12 -5.75 -10.88
CA ARG A 56 5.59 -4.91 -11.96
C ARG A 56 5.64 -3.41 -11.63
N MET A 57 5.65 -3.03 -10.35
CA MET A 57 5.73 -1.64 -9.93
C MET A 57 7.16 -1.08 -9.95
N ARG A 58 8.21 -1.93 -9.95
CA ARG A 58 9.61 -1.48 -9.89
C ARG A 58 10.00 -0.45 -10.95
N PRO A 59 9.61 -0.59 -12.24
CA PRO A 59 9.91 0.43 -13.24
C PRO A 59 9.25 1.79 -12.93
N PHE A 60 8.02 1.79 -12.40
CA PHE A 60 7.32 3.02 -11.99
C PHE A 60 8.02 3.69 -10.82
N VAL A 61 8.39 2.90 -9.80
CA VAL A 61 9.15 3.41 -8.64
C VAL A 61 10.45 4.07 -9.09
N ARG A 62 11.20 3.42 -9.97
CA ARG A 62 12.47 3.96 -10.50
C ARG A 62 12.27 5.23 -11.32
N ALA A 63 11.29 5.24 -12.21
CA ALA A 63 11.00 6.40 -13.04
C ALA A 63 10.62 7.63 -12.20
N VAL A 64 9.75 7.44 -11.21
CA VAL A 64 9.37 8.52 -10.27
C VAL A 64 10.57 8.94 -9.43
N ALA A 65 11.34 8.00 -8.88
CA ALA A 65 12.50 8.32 -8.03
C ALA A 65 13.58 9.14 -8.74
N ALA A 66 13.68 9.01 -10.07
CA ALA A 66 14.58 9.79 -10.91
C ALA A 66 14.01 11.16 -11.32
N ALA A 67 12.69 11.32 -11.34
CA ALA A 67 12.02 12.53 -11.82
C ALA A 67 11.64 13.51 -10.70
N VAL A 68 11.38 13.02 -9.48
CA VAL A 68 10.93 13.87 -8.38
C VAL A 68 12.11 14.47 -7.58
N PRO A 69 11.94 15.67 -6.99
CA PRO A 69 12.98 16.27 -6.15
C PRO A 69 13.27 15.45 -4.88
N GLY A 70 14.39 15.78 -4.23
CA GLY A 70 14.90 15.05 -3.06
C GLY A 70 14.05 15.19 -1.79
N ASP A 71 13.12 16.13 -1.73
CA ASP A 71 12.19 16.39 -0.62
C ASP A 71 10.87 15.60 -0.73
N VAL A 72 10.76 14.70 -1.72
CA VAL A 72 9.62 13.80 -1.90
C VAL A 72 9.87 12.44 -1.26
N LEU A 73 9.00 12.04 -0.33
CA LEU A 73 9.00 10.72 0.27
C LEU A 73 8.45 9.68 -0.73
N LEU A 74 9.14 8.55 -0.86
CA LEU A 74 8.69 7.43 -1.69
C LEU A 74 8.40 6.22 -0.82
N GLY A 75 7.25 5.59 -1.03
CA GLY A 75 6.87 4.40 -0.29
C GLY A 75 5.90 3.50 -1.04
N GLU A 76 5.75 2.28 -0.56
CA GLU A 76 4.85 1.28 -1.11
C GLU A 76 3.82 0.85 -0.07
N VAL A 77 2.61 0.54 -0.50
CA VAL A 77 1.61 -0.09 0.36
C VAL A 77 1.89 -1.59 0.43
N ARG A 78 2.10 -2.10 1.64
CA ARG A 78 2.20 -3.53 1.92
C ARG A 78 0.81 -4.12 2.06
N TYR A 79 0.34 -4.81 1.03
CA TYR A 79 -0.85 -5.64 1.16
C TYR A 79 -0.57 -6.88 2.02
N ARG A 80 -1.49 -7.18 2.93
CA ARG A 80 -1.45 -8.40 3.75
C ARG A 80 -1.75 -9.62 2.89
N VAL A 81 -2.75 -9.51 2.01
CA VAL A 81 -3.23 -10.58 1.13
C VAL A 81 -3.21 -10.16 -0.34
N ARG A 82 -3.33 -11.13 -1.25
CA ARG A 82 -3.24 -10.89 -2.69
C ARG A 82 -4.55 -10.43 -3.32
N GLY A 83 -5.68 -10.76 -2.70
CA GLY A 83 -7.02 -10.58 -3.26
C GLY A 83 -7.68 -9.27 -2.85
N TRP A 84 -8.57 -8.78 -3.70
CA TRP A 84 -9.56 -7.77 -3.31
C TRP A 84 -10.59 -8.32 -2.32
N ASN A 85 -10.98 -9.60 -2.50
CA ASN A 85 -11.86 -10.37 -1.62
C ASN A 85 -13.24 -9.74 -1.42
N GLY A 86 -13.89 -9.37 -2.53
CA GLY A 86 -15.28 -8.88 -2.51
C GLY A 86 -15.50 -7.64 -1.62
N PRO A 87 -16.48 -7.67 -0.69
CA PRO A 87 -16.76 -6.55 0.22
C PRO A 87 -15.64 -6.24 1.22
N ASP A 88 -14.76 -7.21 1.51
CA ASP A 88 -13.66 -7.00 2.48
C ASP A 88 -12.72 -5.90 2.00
N ALA A 89 -12.51 -5.82 0.68
CA ALA A 89 -11.66 -4.83 0.03
C ALA A 89 -10.30 -4.70 0.74
N ASP A 90 -9.66 -5.83 1.05
CA ASP A 90 -8.41 -5.89 1.82
C ASP A 90 -7.33 -4.90 1.35
N PRO A 91 -7.09 -4.71 0.02
CA PRO A 91 -6.11 -3.74 -0.46
C PRO A 91 -6.46 -2.31 -0.09
N LEU A 92 -7.74 -1.92 -0.12
CA LEU A 92 -8.19 -0.59 0.28
C LEU A 92 -7.97 -0.36 1.78
N ARG A 93 -8.23 -1.38 2.62
CA ARG A 93 -7.96 -1.30 4.07
C ARG A 93 -6.47 -1.10 4.34
N ASP A 94 -5.63 -1.85 3.63
CA ASP A 94 -4.17 -1.74 3.75
C ASP A 94 -3.66 -0.38 3.24
N THR A 95 -4.22 0.15 2.16
CA THR A 95 -3.92 1.51 1.66
C THR A 95 -4.28 2.57 2.70
N ARG A 96 -5.46 2.51 3.31
CA ARG A 96 -5.87 3.45 4.36
C ARG A 96 -4.97 3.37 5.59
N ARG A 97 -4.57 2.15 5.99
CA ARG A 97 -3.57 1.98 7.05
C ARG A 97 -2.23 2.61 6.69
N ALA A 98 -1.74 2.42 5.46
CA ALA A 98 -0.48 3.00 5.01
C ALA A 98 -0.52 4.53 4.98
N LEU A 99 -1.62 5.12 4.51
CA LEU A 99 -1.85 6.58 4.55
C LEU A 99 -1.89 7.11 5.99
N ALA A 100 -2.60 6.43 6.89
CA ALA A 100 -2.61 6.82 8.29
C ALA A 100 -1.23 6.66 8.94
N GLU A 101 -0.45 5.64 8.58
CA GLU A 101 0.95 5.50 9.01
C GLU A 101 1.85 6.61 8.45
N LEU A 102 1.65 7.01 7.19
CA LEU A 102 2.37 8.12 6.56
C LEU A 102 2.11 9.42 7.35
N ALA A 103 0.84 9.77 7.54
CA ALA A 103 0.43 10.98 8.26
C ALA A 103 0.98 11.01 9.69
N ARG A 104 0.88 9.88 10.43
CA ARG A 104 1.40 9.80 11.80
C ARG A 104 2.91 9.93 11.91
N ARG A 105 3.67 9.45 10.92
CA ARG A 105 5.14 9.41 11.00
C ARG A 105 5.81 10.62 10.37
N TYR A 106 5.20 11.20 9.34
CA TYR A 106 5.83 12.20 8.48
C TYR A 106 4.99 13.46 8.28
N GLY A 107 3.84 13.56 8.96
CA GLY A 107 2.89 14.66 8.84
C GLY A 107 1.93 14.50 7.67
N ASP A 108 0.91 15.37 7.65
CA ASP A 108 -0.11 15.42 6.60
C ASP A 108 0.42 16.17 5.37
N VAL A 109 1.20 15.46 4.56
CA VAL A 109 1.80 15.99 3.32
C VAL A 109 0.96 15.64 2.10
N PRO A 110 0.92 16.51 1.07
CA PRO A 110 0.29 16.17 -0.20
C PRO A 110 0.78 14.82 -0.73
N THR A 111 -0.15 13.90 -0.94
CA THR A 111 0.18 12.50 -1.24
C THR A 111 -0.40 12.07 -2.58
N VAL A 112 0.45 11.59 -3.48
CA VAL A 112 0.06 11.02 -4.78
C VAL A 112 0.02 9.49 -4.67
N LEU A 113 -1.05 8.89 -5.17
CA LEU A 113 -1.22 7.43 -5.21
C LEU A 113 -1.00 6.91 -6.63
N VAL A 114 -0.02 6.02 -6.82
CA VAL A 114 0.27 5.37 -8.10
C VAL A 114 -0.12 3.90 -8.02
N GLY A 115 -1.27 3.55 -8.59
CA GLY A 115 -1.84 2.21 -8.50
C GLY A 115 -2.01 1.49 -9.83
N HIS A 116 -1.71 0.19 -9.85
CA HIS A 116 -1.95 -0.68 -11.01
C HIS A 116 -3.04 -1.72 -10.74
N SER A 117 -4.00 -1.88 -11.65
CA SER A 117 -5.08 -2.89 -11.57
C SER A 117 -5.83 -2.81 -10.22
N MET A 118 -5.79 -3.85 -9.39
CA MET A 118 -6.33 -3.85 -8.02
C MET A 118 -5.81 -2.67 -7.18
N GLY A 119 -4.53 -2.31 -7.32
CA GLY A 119 -3.95 -1.14 -6.66
C GLY A 119 -4.47 0.19 -7.20
N GLY A 120 -4.80 0.26 -8.49
CA GLY A 120 -5.47 1.44 -9.07
C GLY A 120 -6.88 1.62 -8.51
N ARG A 121 -7.64 0.52 -8.39
CA ARG A 121 -8.94 0.52 -7.71
C ARG A 121 -8.82 0.97 -6.24
N ALA A 122 -7.83 0.47 -5.51
CA ALA A 122 -7.58 0.86 -4.13
C ALA A 122 -7.22 2.35 -4.02
N ALA A 123 -6.36 2.85 -4.91
CA ALA A 123 -5.98 4.27 -4.96
C ALA A 123 -7.19 5.18 -5.17
N LEU A 124 -8.02 4.90 -6.20
CA LEU A 124 -9.22 5.69 -6.48
C LEU A 124 -10.21 5.69 -5.31
N ARG A 125 -10.41 4.54 -4.64
CA ARG A 125 -11.30 4.45 -3.47
C ARG A 125 -10.71 5.03 -2.19
N ALA A 126 -9.39 5.17 -2.10
CA ALA A 126 -8.74 5.84 -0.99
C ALA A 126 -8.78 7.37 -1.16
N ALA A 127 -8.66 7.86 -2.39
CA ALA A 127 -8.65 9.29 -2.74
C ALA A 127 -10.02 9.99 -2.59
N VAL A 128 -11.10 9.25 -2.39
CA VAL A 128 -12.44 9.79 -2.11
C VAL A 128 -12.73 9.93 -0.61
N ALA A 129 -11.77 9.62 0.26
CA ALA A 129 -11.88 9.93 1.67
C ALA A 129 -11.65 11.44 1.87
N PRO A 130 -12.52 12.15 2.64
CA PRO A 130 -12.43 13.60 2.84
C PRO A 130 -11.14 14.03 3.52
#